data_AF-Q6MBB4-F1
#
_entry.id   AF-Q6MBB4-F1
#
_cell.length_a   1.000
_cell.length_b   1.000
_cell.length_c   1.000
_cell.angle_alpha   90.00
_cell.angle_beta   90.00
_cell.angle_gamma   90.00
#
_symmetry.space_group_name_H-M   'P 1'
#
loop_
_entity.id
_entity.type
_entity.pdbx_description
1 polymer ?
#
loop_
_entity_poly.entity_id
_entity_poly.type
_entity_poly.pdbx_seq_one_letter_code
_entity_poly.pdbx_strand_id
1 'polypeptide(L)' 'MSIKIDDDSLFDVPALATALGIKEKTVRKLLGEGQIKGKKLGRKWYVTGTTLKAYFNETSVENGEK' A
#
# COMPACT_ATOMS: atom_id res chain seq x y z
N MET A 1 9.79 1.93 -8.52
CA MET A 1 10.48 0.78 -9.13
C MET A 1 10.22 -0.42 -8.25
N SER A 2 9.53 -1.43 -8.77
CA SER A 2 9.20 -2.65 -8.04
C SER A 2 10.40 -3.58 -7.93
N ILE A 3 10.66 -4.09 -6.72
CA ILE A 3 11.64 -5.16 -6.47
C ILE A 3 10.82 -6.42 -6.24
N LYS A 4 11.04 -7.46 -7.04
CA LYS A 4 10.40 -8.77 -6.83
C LYS A 4 11.28 -9.58 -5.87
N ILE A 5 10.72 -10.05 -4.77
CA ILE A 5 11.39 -10.99 -3.86
C ILE A 5 10.53 -12.26 -3.82
N ASP A 6 11.14 -13.35 -4.27
CA ASP A 6 10.69 -14.74 -4.29
C ASP A 6 9.32 -15.05 -4.92
N ASP A 7 8.21 -14.56 -4.36
CA ASP A 7 6.83 -14.86 -4.81
C ASP A 7 5.84 -13.73 -4.51
N ASP A 8 6.26 -12.67 -3.81
CA ASP A 8 5.41 -11.56 -3.40
C ASP A 8 5.90 -10.24 -4.01
N SER A 9 4.99 -9.52 -4.67
CA SER A 9 5.34 -8.25 -5.31
C SER A 9 5.45 -7.16 -4.25
N LEU A 10 6.65 -6.62 -4.04
CA LEU A 10 6.84 -5.46 -3.18
C LEU A 10 6.61 -4.18 -3.96
N PHE A 11 5.59 -3.45 -3.55
CA PHE A 11 5.25 -2.13 -4.06
C PHE A 11 5.95 -1.06 -3.24
N ASP A 12 6.74 -0.23 -3.91
CA ASP A 12 7.28 1.00 -3.35
C ASP A 12 6.26 2.14 -3.48
N VAL A 13 6.49 3.25 -2.77
CA VAL A 13 5.61 4.43 -2.78
C VAL A 13 5.19 4.89 -4.19
N PRO A 14 6.10 5.00 -5.19
CA PRO A 14 5.73 5.33 -6.56
C PRO A 14 4.82 4.29 -7.21
N ALA A 15 5.08 3.00 -7.02
CA ALA A 15 4.25 1.95 -7.61
C ALA A 15 2.85 1.92 -6.99
N LEU A 16 2.74 2.14 -5.68
CA LEU A 16 1.48 2.34 -4.99
C LEU A 16 0.74 3.58 -5.49
N ALA A 17 1.44 4.70 -5.68
CA ALA A 17 0.85 5.93 -6.19
C ALA A 17 0.21 5.70 -7.57
N THR A 18 0.92 5.02 -8.46
CA THR A 18 0.38 4.65 -9.79
C THR A 18 -0.76 3.65 -9.68
N ALA A 19 -0.63 2.59 -8.88
CA ALA A 19 -1.66 1.55 -8.74
C ALA A 19 -2.96 2.07 -8.12
N LEU A 20 -2.86 3.02 -7.19
CA LEU A 20 -4.00 3.63 -6.50
C LEU A 20 -4.50 4.91 -7.20
N GLY A 21 -3.79 5.42 -8.20
CA GLY A 21 -4.11 6.69 -8.86
C GLY A 21 -4.00 7.92 -7.96
N ILE A 22 -3.21 7.86 -6.88
CA ILE A 22 -3.05 8.95 -5.90
C ILE A 22 -1.63 9.49 -5.88
N LYS A 23 -1.44 10.67 -5.27
CA LYS A 23 -0.10 11.29 -5.13
C LYS A 23 0.76 10.50 -4.14
N GLU A 24 2.06 10.40 -4.41
CA GLU A 24 3.05 9.77 -3.51
C GLU A 24 3.03 10.35 -2.09
N LYS A 25 2.75 11.65 -1.95
CA LYS A 25 2.59 12.31 -0.64
C LYS A 25 1.45 11.68 0.16
N THR A 26 0.33 11.39 -0.49
CA THR A 26 -0.83 10.73 0.12
C THR A 26 -0.49 9.29 0.49
N VAL A 27 0.18 8.55 -0.39
CA VAL A 27 0.66 7.19 -0.08
C VAL A 27 1.55 7.19 1.17
N ARG A 28 2.53 8.09 1.27
CA ARG A 28 3.40 8.21 2.45
C ARG A 28 2.61 8.56 3.71
N LYS A 29 1.59 9.40 3.60
CA LYS A 29 0.70 9.75 4.71
C LYS A 29 -0.06 8.51 5.18
N LEU A 30 -0.71 7.79 4.28
CA LEU A 30 -1.47 6.56 4.58
C LEU A 30 -0.60 5.47 5.22
N LEU A 31 0.64 5.31 4.75
CA LEU A 31 1.61 4.37 5.33
C LEU A 31 2.09 4.81 6.71
N GLY A 32 2.32 6.12 6.90
CA GLY A 32 2.73 6.70 8.18
C GLY A 32 1.62 6.67 9.23
N GLU A 33 0.37 6.84 8.80
CA GLU A 33 -0.84 6.75 9.64
C GLU A 33 -1.26 5.32 9.94
N GLY A 34 -0.64 4.32 9.28
CA GLY A 34 -0.95 2.91 9.47
C GLY A 34 -2.25 2.46 8.81
N GLN A 35 -2.86 3.29 7.96
CA GLN A 35 -4.03 2.90 7.15
C GLN A 35 -3.64 1.78 6.20
N ILE A 36 -2.49 1.92 5.51
CA ILE A 36 -1.92 0.84 4.70
C ILE A 36 -0.81 0.18 5.52
N LYS A 37 -0.93 -1.13 5.76
CA LYS A 37 0.11 -1.93 6.42
C LYS A 37 1.32 -2.05 5.50
N GLY A 38 2.32 -1.21 5.71
CA GLY A 38 3.61 -1.25 5.02
C GLY A 38 4.76 -1.50 5.97
N LYS A 39 5.87 -2.02 5.45
CA LYS A 39 7.12 -2.18 6.18
C LYS A 39 8.09 -1.08 5.77
N LYS A 40 8.56 -0.31 6.74
CA LYS A 40 9.59 0.71 6.53
C LYS A 40 10.97 0.05 6.55
N LEU A 41 11.74 0.23 5.48
CA LEU A 41 13.11 -0.23 5.37
C LEU A 41 14.01 0.97 5.04
N GLY A 42 14.74 1.45 6.05
CA GLY A 42 15.52 2.68 5.98
C GLY A 42 14.63 3.91 5.71
N ARG A 43 14.89 4.59 4.59
CA ARG A 43 14.10 5.77 4.13
C ARG A 43 12.95 5.42 3.19
N LYS A 44 12.77 4.14 2.86
CA LYS A 44 11.76 3.68 1.90
C LYS A 44 10.68 2.87 2.61
N TRP A 45 9.48 2.92 2.03
CA TRP A 45 8.37 2.06 2.43
C TRP A 45 8.14 1.00 1.37
N TYR A 46 7.81 -0.19 1.84
CA TYR A 46 7.51 -1.34 1.02
C TYR A 46 6.20 -1.98 1.48
N VAL A 47 5.33 -2.29 0.55
CA VAL A 47 4.05 -2.96 0.80
C VAL A 47 4.02 -4.24 -0.02
N THR A 48 3.69 -5.38 0.58
CA THR A 48 3.50 -6.62 -0.19
C THR A 48 2.14 -6.59 -0.89
N GLY A 49 2.06 -7.24 -2.05
CA GLY A 49 0.80 -7.36 -2.80
C GLY A 49 -0.29 -8.05 -1.99
N THR A 50 0.10 -9.04 -1.18
CA THR A 50 -0.77 -9.69 -0.19
C THR A 50 -1.41 -8.71 0.79
N THR A 51 -0.63 -7.76 1.32
CA THR A 51 -1.14 -6.76 2.27
C THR A 51 -2.02 -5.71 1.60
N LEU A 52 -1.68 -5.31 0.38
CA LEU A 52 -2.50 -4.39 -0.40
C LEU A 52 -3.87 -5.02 -0.72
N LYS A 53 -3.91 -6.31 -1.10
CA LYS A 53 -5.17 -7.05 -1.28
C LYS A 53 -5.99 -7.10 0.00
N ALA A 54 -5.36 -7.34 1.15
CA ALA A 54 -6.04 -7.33 2.45
C ALA A 54 -6.67 -5.96 2.75
N TYR A 55 -5.95 -4.86 2.49
CA TYR A 55 -6.47 -3.49 2.67
C TYR A 55 -7.74 -3.22 1.86
N PHE A 56 -7.78 -3.65 0.60
CA PHE A 56 -8.96 -3.52 -0.25
C PHE A 56 -10.11 -4.44 0.16
N ASN A 57 -9.82 -5.64 0.65
CA ASN A 57 -10.83 -6.53 1.21
C ASN A 57 -11.41 -6.00 2.53
N GLU A 58 -10.58 -5.42 3.40
CA GLU A 58 -11.02 -4.79 4.67
C GLU A 58 -11.92 -3.57 4.42
N THR A 59 -11.71 -2.84 3.31
CA THR A 59 -12.54 -1.67 2.94
C THR A 59 -13.97 -2.08 2.53
N SER A 60 -14.21 -3.33 2.12
CA SER A 60 -15.56 -3.80 1.77
C SER A 60 -16.49 -4.04 2.97
N VAL A 61 -16.03 -3.84 4.22
CA VAL A 61 -16.85 -4.09 5.42
C VAL A 61 -17.32 -2.83 6.15
N GLU A 62 -16.97 -1.60 5.71
CA GLU A 62 -17.40 -0.38 6.43
C GLU A 62 -17.82 0.80 5.54
N ASN A 63 -18.42 0.58 4.38
CA ASN A 63 -19.25 1.62 3.76
C ASN A 63 -20.57 1.04 3.25
N GLY A 64 -21.40 0.64 4.21
CA GLY A 64 -22.83 0.72 4.01
C GLY A 64 -23.26 2.15 4.28
N GLU A 65 -23.57 2.91 3.24
CA GLU A 65 -24.60 3.94 3.38
C GLU A 65 -25.59 3.79 2.23
N LYS A 66 -26.80 3.43 2.67
CA LYS A 66 -28.07 3.26 2.00
C LYS A 66 -28.91 4.49 2.32
#